data_AF-R6ZQZ6-F1
#
_entry.id   AF-R6ZQZ6-F1
#
_cell.length_a   1.000
_cell.length_b   1.000
_cell.length_c   1.000
_cell.angle_alpha   90.00
_cell.angle_beta   90.00
_cell.angle_gamma   90.00
#
_symmetry.space_group_name_H-M   'P 1'
#
loop_
_entity.id
_entity.type
_entity.pdbx_description
1 polymer ?
#
loop_
_entity_poly.entity_id
_entity_poly.type
_entity_poly.pdbx_seq_one_letter_code
_entity_poly.pdbx_strand_id
1 'polypeptide(L)'
;MLNKKKIMIHVLSLGALCIGFILCRYVFFDIHGMKQWPVILFGIGIIAIVISFILNGKISPVCTAFSYMAGFMVGIMFQSDGTDAGGTPANNLWIIWTAVFVCLILSGMIYDKFSGSSKRKIS
;
A
#
# COMPACT_ATOMS: atom_id res chain seq x y z
N MET A 1 -4.08 1.94 28.45
CA MET A 1 -2.66 1.62 28.22
C MET A 1 -2.46 1.16 26.78
N LEU A 2 -1.61 1.80 25.98
CA LEU A 2 -1.32 1.33 24.62
C LEU A 2 -0.63 -0.03 24.65
N ASN A 3 -1.10 -0.95 23.81
CA ASN A 3 -0.51 -2.27 23.69
C ASN A 3 0.81 -2.16 22.88
N LYS A 4 1.95 -2.39 23.54
CA LYS A 4 3.30 -2.32 22.94
C LYS A 4 3.42 -3.13 21.64
N LYS A 5 2.82 -4.32 21.57
CA LYS A 5 2.84 -5.16 20.36
C LYS A 5 2.11 -4.49 19.19
N LYS A 6 1.01 -3.77 19.45
CA LYS A 6 0.27 -3.05 18.40
C LYS A 6 1.06 -1.87 17.85
N ILE A 7 1.67 -1.08 18.74
CA ILE A 7 2.54 0.03 18.33
C ILE A 7 3.65 -0.50 17.43
N MET A 8 4.31 -1.57 17.87
CA MET A 8 5.41 -2.18 17.12
C MET A 8 5.00 -2.58 15.70
N ILE A 9 3.83 -3.19 15.52
CA ILE A 9 3.32 -3.55 14.18
C ILE A 9 3.13 -2.31 13.29
N HIS A 10 2.56 -1.22 13.81
CA HIS A 10 2.34 -0.01 13.02
C HIS A 10 3.66 0.68 12.67
N VAL A 11 4.60 0.75 13.62
CA VAL A 11 5.93 1.33 13.40
C VAL A 11 6.72 0.51 12.37
N LEU A 12 6.72 -0.82 12.48
CA LEU A 12 7.38 -1.69 11.49
C LEU A 12 6.74 -1.55 10.10
N SER A 13 5.41 -1.48 10.04
CA SER A 13 4.70 -1.28 8.78
C SER A 13 5.01 0.08 8.15
N LEU A 14 5.06 1.14 8.96
CA LEU A 14 5.47 2.46 8.49
C LEU A 14 6.92 2.46 8.00
N GLY A 15 7.83 1.82 8.72
CA GLY A 15 9.22 1.65 8.29
C GLY A 15 9.33 0.92 6.95
N ALA A 16 8.60 -0.19 6.78
CA ALA A 16 8.56 -0.93 5.52
C ALA A 16 7.98 -0.08 4.37
N LEU A 17 6.92 0.70 4.63
CA LEU A 17 6.34 1.62 3.65
C LEU A 17 7.34 2.72 3.27
N CYS A 18 8.08 3.29 4.22
CA CYS A 18 9.12 4.28 3.96
C CYS A 18 10.26 3.72 3.12
N ILE A 19 10.73 2.50 3.43
CA ILE A 19 11.75 1.82 2.64
C ILE A 19 11.24 1.60 1.22
N GLY A 20 10.02 1.06 1.09
CA GLY A 20 9.38 0.86 -0.21
C GLY A 20 9.26 2.15 -1.02
N PHE A 21 8.86 3.25 -0.37
CA PHE A 21 8.80 4.57 -1.00
C PHE A 21 10.17 5.03 -1.50
N ILE A 22 11.23 4.93 -0.69
CA ILE A 22 12.59 5.34 -1.11
C ILE A 22 13.04 4.51 -2.31
N LEU A 23 12.82 3.20 -2.28
CA LEU A 23 13.17 2.30 -3.37
C LEU A 23 12.44 2.67 -4.67
N CYS A 24 11.11 2.75 -4.66
CA CYS A 24 10.37 3.13 -5.87
C CYS A 24 10.70 4.55 -6.32
N ARG A 25 10.80 5.51 -5.40
CA ARG A 25 10.94 6.91 -5.77
C ARG A 25 12.28 7.25 -6.42
N TYR A 26 13.35 6.60 -5.96
CA TYR A 26 14.73 6.94 -6.33
C TYR A 26 15.48 5.80 -7.01
N VAL A 27 15.41 4.60 -6.46
CA VAL A 27 16.21 3.46 -6.98
C VAL A 27 15.59 2.88 -8.24
N PHE A 28 14.25 2.76 -8.28
CA PHE A 28 13.53 2.19 -9.41
C PHE A 28 12.93 3.24 -10.36
N PHE A 29 13.38 4.49 -10.23
CA PHE A 29 12.85 5.60 -11.02
C PHE A 29 12.94 5.34 -12.53
N ASP A 30 14.06 4.78 -13.01
CA ASP A 30 14.27 4.51 -14.42
C ASP A 30 13.34 3.42 -14.98
N ILE A 31 12.74 2.59 -14.11
CA ILE A 31 11.82 1.52 -14.52
C ILE A 31 10.43 2.08 -14.87
N HIS A 32 9.97 3.10 -14.13
CA HIS A 32 8.59 3.59 -14.26
C HIS A 32 8.48 5.07 -14.63
N GLY A 33 9.57 5.86 -14.57
CA GLY A 33 9.65 7.27 -14.99
C GLY A 33 8.83 8.29 -14.17
N MET A 34 7.94 7.86 -13.29
CA MET A 34 6.99 8.73 -12.60
C MET A 34 7.46 9.23 -11.23
N LYS A 35 7.63 10.55 -11.06
CA LYS A 35 8.00 11.15 -9.77
C LYS A 35 6.84 11.32 -8.80
N GLN A 36 5.66 11.68 -9.31
CA GLN A 36 4.51 12.04 -8.47
C GLN A 36 3.76 10.80 -7.96
N TRP A 37 3.64 9.76 -8.77
CA TRP A 37 2.81 8.59 -8.43
C TRP A 37 3.28 7.83 -7.18
N PRO A 38 4.59 7.54 -7.01
CA PRO A 38 5.09 6.95 -5.77
C PRO A 38 4.78 7.79 -4.53
N VAL A 39 4.77 9.11 -4.64
CA VAL A 39 4.48 10.05 -3.53
C VAL A 39 3.00 10.01 -3.16
N ILE A 40 2.10 9.98 -4.15
CA ILE A 40 0.65 9.91 -3.92
C ILE A 40 0.30 8.60 -3.19
N LEU A 41 0.77 7.47 -3.69
CA LEU A 41 0.53 6.16 -3.06
C LEU A 41 1.12 6.09 -1.64
N PHE A 42 2.29 6.71 -1.42
CA PHE A 42 2.91 6.78 -0.11
C PHE A 42 2.06 7.59 0.88
N GLY A 43 1.56 8.76 0.46
CA GLY A 43 0.66 9.59 1.27
C GLY A 43 -0.62 8.85 1.65
N ILE A 44 -1.25 8.17 0.69
CA ILE A 44 -2.43 7.32 0.95
C ILE A 44 -2.08 6.18 1.92
N GLY A 45 -0.92 5.56 1.76
CA GLY A 45 -0.44 4.51 2.66
C GLY A 45 -0.25 4.98 4.10
N ILE A 46 0.33 6.16 4.32
CA ILE A 46 0.43 6.77 5.65
C ILE A 46 -0.95 6.97 6.25
N ILE A 47 -1.87 7.57 5.49
CA ILE A 47 -3.25 7.81 5.94
C ILE A 47 -3.92 6.48 6.34
N ALA A 48 -3.78 5.42 5.53
CA ALA A 48 -4.34 4.11 5.83
C ALA A 48 -3.73 3.48 7.11
N ILE A 49 -2.42 3.61 7.34
CA ILE A 49 -1.78 3.14 8.59
C ILE A 49 -2.29 3.93 9.79
N VAL A 50 -2.46 5.25 9.68
CA VAL A 50 -2.99 6.11 10.76
C VAL A 50 -4.44 5.74 11.08
N ILE A 51 -5.29 5.56 10.06
CA ILE A 51 -6.68 5.11 10.23
C ILE A 51 -6.71 3.74 10.92
N SER A 52 -5.88 2.80 10.46
CA SER A 52 -5.75 1.48 11.10
C SER A 52 -5.42 1.60 12.58
N PHE A 53 -4.49 2.49 12.94
CA PHE A 53 -4.09 2.69 14.32
C PHE A 53 -5.26 3.15 15.20
N ILE A 54 -6.03 4.13 14.72
CA ILE A 54 -7.23 4.65 15.41
C ILE A 54 -8.29 3.54 15.55
N LEU A 55 -8.51 2.76 14.49
CA LEU A 55 -9.47 1.66 14.45
C LEU A 55 -8.98 0.37 15.12
N ASN A 56 -7.78 0.38 15.72
CA ASN A 56 -7.15 -0.79 16.35
C ASN A 56 -6.93 -1.99 15.40
N GLY A 57 -6.78 -1.73 14.10
CA GLY A 57 -6.42 -2.72 13.09
C GLY A 57 -5.03 -3.29 13.34
N LYS A 58 -4.82 -4.57 13.03
CA LYS A 58 -3.51 -5.25 13.18
C LYS A 58 -2.97 -5.73 11.86
N ILE A 59 -3.85 -6.13 10.95
CA ILE A 59 -3.50 -6.64 9.63
C ILE A 59 -3.48 -5.52 8.60
N SER A 60 -4.38 -4.54 8.73
CA SER A 60 -4.45 -3.37 7.85
C SER A 60 -3.11 -2.66 7.64
N PRO A 61 -2.29 -2.33 8.66
CA PRO A 61 -1.06 -1.59 8.42
C PRO A 61 0.00 -2.45 7.71
N VAL A 62 0.01 -3.76 7.97
CA VAL A 62 0.89 -4.74 7.30
C VAL A 62 0.49 -4.88 5.83
N CYS A 63 -0.82 -5.02 5.56
CA CYS A 63 -1.35 -5.08 4.19
C CYS A 63 -1.03 -3.80 3.42
N THR A 64 -1.17 -2.62 4.02
CA THR A 64 -0.81 -1.34 3.39
C THR A 64 0.66 -1.26 3.03
N ALA A 65 1.56 -1.65 3.94
CA ALA A 65 3.00 -1.61 3.67
C ALA A 65 3.38 -2.62 2.57
N PHE A 66 2.84 -3.83 2.66
CA PHE A 66 3.09 -4.90 1.69
C PHE A 66 2.54 -4.55 0.30
N SER A 67 1.33 -3.98 0.24
CA SER A 67 0.66 -3.68 -1.01
C SER A 67 1.40 -2.65 -1.86
N TYR A 68 2.13 -1.73 -1.21
CA TYR A 68 2.94 -0.75 -1.91
C TYR A 68 4.02 -1.45 -2.77
N MET A 69 4.79 -2.37 -2.19
CA MET A 69 5.80 -3.12 -2.94
C MET A 69 5.19 -4.18 -3.86
N ALA A 70 4.21 -4.94 -3.37
CA ALA A 70 3.56 -5.98 -4.18
C ALA A 70 2.92 -5.38 -5.43
N GLY A 71 2.23 -4.25 -5.32
CA GLY A 71 1.61 -3.58 -6.46
C GLY A 71 2.64 -3.07 -7.47
N PHE A 72 3.80 -2.60 -7.01
CA PHE A 72 4.88 -2.20 -7.91
C PHE A 72 5.43 -3.41 -8.68
N MET A 73 5.70 -4.52 -7.99
CA MET A 73 6.21 -5.76 -8.62
C MET A 73 5.21 -6.34 -9.62
N VAL A 74 3.92 -6.41 -9.26
CA VAL A 74 2.87 -6.82 -10.18
C VAL A 74 2.77 -5.85 -11.36
N GLY A 75 2.90 -4.55 -11.10
CA GLY A 75 2.98 -3.53 -12.14
C GLY A 75 4.10 -3.79 -13.13
N ILE A 76 5.32 -4.09 -12.67
CA ILE A 76 6.44 -4.45 -13.56
C ILE A 76 6.16 -5.71 -14.37
N MET A 77 5.55 -6.74 -13.75
CA MET A 77 5.30 -8.02 -14.41
C MET A 77 4.24 -7.95 -15.51
N PHE A 78 3.24 -7.07 -15.35
CA PHE A 78 2.07 -6.99 -16.24
C PHE A 78 1.97 -5.66 -16.99
N GLN A 79 3.00 -4.81 -16.92
CA GLN A 79 2.99 -3.57 -17.66
C GLN A 79 2.97 -3.83 -19.17
N SER A 80 2.27 -2.94 -19.88
CA SER A 80 2.25 -2.87 -21.32
C SER A 80 2.37 -1.41 -21.73
N ASP A 81 3.23 -1.16 -22.71
CA ASP A 81 3.33 0.13 -23.35
C ASP A 81 2.22 0.30 -24.39
N GLY A 82 1.73 1.53 -24.51
CA GLY A 82 0.75 1.94 -25.49
C GLY A 82 0.93 3.41 -25.84
N THR A 83 -0.06 3.95 -26.54
CA THR A 83 -0.13 5.37 -26.90
C THR A 83 -1.43 5.93 -26.36
N ASP A 84 -1.36 7.09 -25.70
CA ASP A 84 -2.56 7.80 -25.29
C ASP A 84 -3.29 8.43 -26.49
N ALA A 85 -4.47 8.99 -26.25
CA ALA A 85 -5.28 9.62 -27.30
C ALA A 85 -4.59 10.83 -27.96
N GLY A 86 -3.52 11.36 -27.36
CA GLY A 86 -2.69 12.44 -27.91
C GLY A 86 -1.44 11.95 -28.64
N GLY A 87 -1.24 10.63 -28.76
CA GLY A 87 -0.07 10.02 -29.39
C GLY A 87 1.18 9.97 -28.51
N THR A 88 1.07 10.28 -27.22
CA THR A 88 2.18 10.20 -26.27
C THR A 88 2.35 8.75 -25.79
N PRO A 89 3.58 8.24 -25.68
CA PRO A 89 3.83 6.95 -25.05
C PRO A 89 3.23 6.89 -23.64
N ALA A 90 2.41 5.88 -23.38
CA ALA A 90 1.73 5.66 -22.12
C ALA A 90 2.01 4.24 -21.63
N ASN A 91 2.29 4.10 -20.33
CA ASN A 91 2.53 2.81 -19.70
C ASN A 91 1.50 2.61 -18.58
N ASN A 92 0.92 1.40 -18.48
CA ASN A 92 -0.16 1.10 -17.54
C ASN A 92 0.30 0.64 -16.14
N LEU A 93 1.61 0.60 -15.86
CA LEU A 93 2.18 0.19 -14.56
C LEU A 93 1.52 0.93 -13.40
N TRP A 94 1.28 2.24 -13.55
CA TRP A 94 0.67 3.05 -12.51
C TRP A 94 -0.77 2.63 -12.16
N ILE A 95 -1.52 2.15 -13.15
CA ILE A 95 -2.89 1.66 -12.99
C ILE A 95 -2.85 0.35 -12.21
N ILE A 96 -2.01 -0.59 -12.65
CA ILE A 96 -1.86 -1.91 -12.02
C ILE A 96 -1.38 -1.75 -10.58
N TRP A 97 -0.38 -0.89 -10.36
CA TRP A 97 0.14 -0.60 -9.04
C TRP A 97 -0.95 -0.05 -8.11
N THR A 98 -1.72 0.93 -8.59
CA THR A 98 -2.84 1.50 -7.84
C THR A 98 -3.91 0.45 -7.52
N ALA A 99 -4.28 -0.37 -8.49
CA ALA A 99 -5.32 -1.39 -8.32
C ALA A 99 -4.93 -2.40 -7.23
N VAL A 100 -3.73 -2.97 -7.32
CA VAL A 100 -3.21 -3.91 -6.31
C VAL A 100 -3.11 -3.25 -4.94
N PHE A 101 -2.62 -2.01 -4.90
CA PHE A 101 -2.48 -1.24 -3.67
C PHE A 101 -3.81 -1.07 -2.95
N VAL A 102 -4.85 -0.62 -3.67
CA VAL A 102 -6.20 -0.41 -3.13
C VAL A 102 -6.85 -1.72 -2.72
N CYS A 103 -6.79 -2.76 -3.57
CA CYS A 103 -7.40 -4.05 -3.27
C CYS A 103 -6.87 -4.65 -1.97
N LEU A 104 -5.54 -4.65 -1.77
CA LEU A 104 -4.92 -5.22 -0.57
C LEU A 104 -5.20 -4.41 0.70
N ILE A 105 -5.24 -3.07 0.60
CA ILE A 105 -5.64 -2.22 1.74
C ILE A 105 -7.07 -2.56 2.16
N LEU A 106 -8.01 -2.60 1.20
CA LEU A 106 -9.40 -2.93 1.47
C LEU A 106 -9.54 -4.32 2.08
N SER A 107 -8.83 -5.33 1.54
CA SER A 107 -8.81 -6.69 2.11
C SER A 107 -8.32 -6.70 3.56
N GLY A 108 -7.24 -5.95 3.89
CA GLY A 108 -6.72 -5.84 5.25
C GLY A 108 -7.74 -5.20 6.21
N MET A 109 -8.41 -4.13 5.78
CA MET A 109 -9.44 -3.45 6.57
C MET A 109 -10.66 -4.35 6.81
N ILE A 110 -11.11 -5.05 5.77
CA ILE A 110 -12.20 -6.02 5.85
C ILE A 110 -11.84 -7.14 6.84
N TYR A 111 -10.63 -7.68 6.74
CA TYR A 111 -10.16 -8.74 7.64
C TYR A 111 -10.12 -8.30 9.11
N ASP A 112 -9.59 -7.09 9.38
CA ASP A 112 -9.56 -6.55 10.75
C ASP A 112 -10.98 -6.36 11.31
N LYS A 113 -11.95 -5.95 10.48
CA LYS A 113 -13.36 -5.82 10.89
C LYS A 113 -13.98 -7.18 11.24
N PHE A 114 -13.79 -8.20 10.40
CA PHE A 114 -14.36 -9.54 10.65
C PHE A 114 -13.69 -10.26 11.82
N SER A 115 -12.36 -10.20 11.91
CA SER A 115 -11.62 -10.82 13.02
C SER A 115 -11.84 -10.10 14.36
N GLY A 116 -12.06 -8.78 14.33
CA GLY A 116 -12.45 -7.99 15.49
C GLY A 116 -13.87 -8.31 15.98
N SER A 117 -14.83 -8.50 15.06
CA SER A 117 -16.20 -8.92 15.39
C SER A 117 -16.24 -10.33 16.00
N SER A 118 -15.43 -11.26 15.48
CA SER A 118 -15.36 -12.64 15.99
C SER A 118 -14.91 -12.70 17.45
N LYS A 119 -13.95 -11.86 17.85
CA LYS A 119 -13.48 -11.79 19.25
C LYS A 119 -14.48 -11.15 20.21
N ARG A 120 -15.42 -10.34 19.71
CA ARG A 120 -16.44 -9.67 20.53
C ARG A 120 -17.67 -10.54 20.80
N LYS A 121 -17.89 -11.61 20.02
CA LYS A 121 -19.00 -12.57 20.20
C LYS A 121 -18.73 -13.67 21.24
N ILE A 122 -17.49 -13.84 21.69
CA ILE A 122 -17.06 -14.93 22.59
C ILE A 122 -16.71 -14.40 24.00
N SER A 123 -16.89 -13.08 24.23
CA SER A 123 -16.80 -12.43 25.54
C SER A 123 -18.18 -12.08 26.03
#